data_AF-A0A845PVQ1-F1
#
_entry.id   AF-A0A845PVQ1-F1
#
_cell.length_a   1.000
_cell.length_b   1.000
_cell.length_c   1.000
_cell.angle_alpha   90.00
_cell.angle_beta   90.00
_cell.angle_gamma   90.00
#
_symmetry.space_group_name_H-M   'P 1'
#
loop_
_entity.id
_entity.type
_entity.pdbx_description
1 polymer ?
#
loop_
_entity_poly.entity_id
_entity_poly.type
_entity_poly.pdbx_seq_one_letter_code
_entity_poly.pdbx_strand_id
1 'polypeptide(L)'
;MLDKNKVLSSTRNGLDIFKHYLPGDWRIGRNFKNPFYDDIKASCNIYFDRRSGMYRMKDFGDPHYDGDCFSIVGKIKSLDCTTEFTEILKQINEEMNLELEKGYALPQNRYSSKTKTESRNENAIKEKSSPITLNRIPFLNAALP
;
A
#
# COMPACT_ATOMS: atom_id res chain seq x y z
N MET A 1 -5.19 3.80 27.15
CA MET A 1 -3.90 4.41 26.75
C MET A 1 -3.53 3.87 25.39
N LEU A 2 -3.10 4.73 24.47
CA LEU A 2 -2.56 4.30 23.18
C LEU A 2 -1.33 3.43 23.43
N ASP A 3 -1.26 2.32 22.71
CA ASP A 3 -0.20 1.33 22.85
C ASP A 3 0.49 1.12 21.51
N LYS A 4 1.83 1.10 21.55
CA LYS A 4 2.68 0.91 20.36
C LYS A 4 2.28 -0.32 19.56
N ASN A 5 2.02 -1.45 20.23
CA ASN A 5 1.72 -2.71 19.56
C ASN A 5 0.34 -2.69 18.91
N LYS A 6 -0.64 -2.01 19.52
CA LYS A 6 -1.96 -1.80 18.90
C LYS A 6 -1.88 -0.95 17.64
N VAL A 7 -1.06 0.11 17.66
CA VAL A 7 -0.83 0.93 16.46
C VAL A 7 -0.17 0.09 15.36
N LEU A 8 0.89 -0.66 15.70
CA LEU A 8 1.57 -1.52 14.73
C LEU A 8 0.65 -2.58 14.13
N SER A 9 -0.15 -3.29 14.95
CA SER A 9 -1.05 -4.33 14.46
C SER A 9 -2.18 -3.78 13.59
N SER A 10 -2.61 -2.54 13.84
CA SER A 10 -3.66 -1.85 13.05
C SER A 10 -3.14 -1.23 11.75
N THR A 11 -1.81 -1.14 11.57
CA THR A 11 -1.15 -0.43 10.46
C THR A 11 -0.21 -1.32 9.64
N ARG A 12 -0.49 -2.64 9.61
CA ARG A 12 0.33 -3.65 8.91
C ARG A 12 1.81 -3.57 9.32
N ASN A 13 2.04 -3.56 10.63
CA ASN A 13 3.35 -3.43 11.25
C ASN A 13 4.10 -2.14 10.87
N GLY A 14 3.38 -1.02 10.75
CA GLY A 14 3.91 0.31 10.46
C GLY A 14 4.05 0.66 8.98
N LEU A 15 3.70 -0.25 8.06
CA LEU A 15 3.74 0.05 6.62
C LEU A 15 2.75 1.16 6.24
N ASP A 16 1.55 1.14 6.82
CA ASP A 16 0.52 2.13 6.50
C ASP A 16 0.89 3.52 6.98
N ILE A 17 1.61 3.61 8.10
CA ILE A 17 2.14 4.86 8.63
C ILE A 17 3.14 5.44 7.62
N PHE A 18 4.08 4.64 7.13
CA PHE A 18 4.99 5.12 6.09
C PHE A 18 4.26 5.61 4.86
N LYS A 19 3.25 4.88 4.37
CA LYS A 19 2.46 5.30 3.19
C LYS A 19 1.70 6.60 3.39
N HIS A 20 1.25 6.85 4.63
CA HIS A 20 0.54 8.06 4.98
C HIS A 20 1.48 9.27 5.06
N TYR A 21 2.64 9.10 5.70
CA TYR A 21 3.54 10.21 6.03
C TYR A 21 4.67 10.47 5.02
N LEU A 22 5.08 9.47 4.23
CA LEU A 22 6.09 9.64 3.19
C LEU A 22 5.44 9.85 1.83
N PRO A 23 5.54 11.06 1.25
CA PRO A 23 5.00 11.33 -0.07
C PRO A 23 5.75 10.55 -1.17
N GLY A 24 5.08 10.35 -2.29
CA GLY A 24 5.64 9.72 -3.49
C GLY A 24 5.22 8.27 -3.69
N ASP A 25 5.50 7.74 -4.89
CA ASP A 25 5.19 6.36 -5.28
C ASP A 25 6.42 5.46 -5.10
N TRP A 26 6.78 5.24 -3.84
CA TRP A 26 7.90 4.36 -3.48
C TRP A 26 7.44 2.91 -3.34
N ARG A 27 8.39 1.98 -3.47
CA ARG A 27 8.15 0.54 -3.39
C ARG A 27 9.03 -0.08 -2.31
N ILE A 28 8.45 -0.97 -1.51
CA ILE A 28 9.17 -1.71 -0.46
C ILE A 28 10.38 -2.42 -1.09
N GLY A 29 11.53 -2.33 -0.42
CA GLY A 29 12.78 -2.97 -0.85
C GLY A 29 13.45 -2.32 -2.06
N ARG A 30 12.91 -1.22 -2.60
CA ARG A 30 13.54 -0.45 -3.67
C ARG A 30 13.94 0.93 -3.16
N ASN A 31 15.11 1.38 -3.57
CA ASN A 31 15.55 2.73 -3.24
C ASN A 31 14.69 3.78 -3.96
N PHE A 32 14.36 4.85 -3.26
CA PHE A 32 13.67 6.04 -3.75
C PHE A 32 14.36 7.30 -3.21
N LYS A 33 14.03 8.46 -3.77
CA LYS A 33 14.59 9.73 -3.29
C LYS A 33 13.96 10.12 -1.96
N ASN A 34 14.75 10.47 -0.97
CA ASN A 34 14.19 10.95 0.30
C ASN A 34 13.45 12.29 0.07
N PRO A 35 12.16 12.42 0.42
CA PRO A 35 11.39 13.63 0.19
C PRO A 35 11.70 14.79 1.16
N PHE A 36 12.52 14.57 2.19
CA PHE A 36 12.78 15.56 3.24
C PHE A 36 14.05 16.40 3.03
N TYR A 37 14.80 16.14 1.96
CA TYR A 37 15.92 16.99 1.52
C TYR A 37 16.10 16.86 0.00
N ASP A 38 17.00 17.66 -0.58
CA ASP A 38 17.33 17.56 -2.00
C ASP A 38 18.18 16.30 -2.29
N ASP A 39 17.53 15.14 -2.34
CA ASP A 39 18.19 13.88 -2.63
C ASP A 39 18.49 13.74 -4.13
N ILE A 40 19.77 13.88 -4.48
CA ILE A 40 20.26 13.79 -5.85
C ILE A 40 20.15 12.35 -6.36
N LYS A 41 20.37 11.34 -5.51
CA LYS A 41 20.40 9.92 -5.88
C LYS A 41 19.64 9.09 -4.86
N ALA A 42 18.60 8.40 -5.35
CA ALA A 42 17.74 7.50 -4.57
C ALA A 42 18.49 6.73 -3.45
N SER A 43 18.39 7.25 -2.24
CA SER A 43 19.14 6.80 -1.08
C SER A 43 18.26 6.13 -0.02
N CYS A 44 16.96 6.36 -0.05
CA CYS A 44 16.03 5.90 0.97
C CYS A 44 15.36 4.57 0.57
N ASN A 45 15.18 3.66 1.52
CA ASN A 45 14.55 2.36 1.34
C ASN A 45 13.66 2.03 2.54
N ILE A 46 12.48 1.48 2.27
CA ILE A 46 11.60 0.92 3.30
C ILE A 46 11.60 -0.59 3.18
N TYR A 47 11.89 -1.28 4.27
CA TYR A 47 12.02 -2.74 4.31
C TYR A 47 11.37 -3.30 5.58
N PHE A 48 10.96 -4.56 5.52
CA PHE A 48 10.47 -5.26 6.70
C PHE A 48 11.64 -5.83 7.50
N ASP A 49 11.86 -5.32 8.70
CA ASP A 49 12.88 -5.86 9.61
C ASP A 49 12.31 -7.05 10.38
N ARG A 50 12.78 -8.25 10.03
CA ARG A 50 12.34 -9.50 10.65
C ARG A 50 12.69 -9.59 12.14
N ARG A 51 13.73 -8.89 12.60
CA ARG A 51 14.16 -8.93 14.00
C ARG A 51 13.21 -8.15 14.90
N SER A 52 12.76 -6.98 14.46
CA SER A 52 11.81 -6.14 15.20
C SER A 52 10.35 -6.42 14.85
N GLY A 53 10.07 -7.17 13.78
CA GLY A 53 8.72 -7.49 13.34
C GLY A 53 7.96 -6.30 12.74
N MET A 54 8.67 -5.26 12.31
CA MET A 54 8.06 -4.04 11.77
C MET A 54 8.81 -3.48 10.57
N TYR A 55 8.13 -2.63 9.81
CA TYR A 55 8.78 -1.89 8.75
C TYR A 55 9.71 -0.83 9.31
N ARG A 56 10.85 -0.65 8.63
CA ARG A 56 11.87 0.36 8.94
C ARG A 56 12.28 1.09 7.67
N MET A 57 12.77 2.30 7.88
CA MET A 57 13.38 3.13 6.85
C MET A 57 14.89 3.14 7.06
N LYS A 58 15.64 2.94 5.97
CA LYS A 58 17.08 3.14 5.88
C LYS A 58 17.36 4.17 4.81
N ASP A 59 18.15 5.16 5.15
CA ASP A 59 18.67 6.14 4.22
C ASP A 59 20.20 5.99 4.12
N PHE A 60 20.68 5.79 2.90
CA PHE A 60 22.11 5.68 2.61
C PHE A 60 22.78 7.04 2.36
N GLY A 61 21.99 8.11 2.20
CA GLY A 61 22.45 9.47 1.94
C GLY A 61 22.59 10.27 3.24
N ASP A 62 21.56 10.23 4.08
CA ASP A 62 21.57 10.87 5.41
C ASP A 62 21.04 9.93 6.50
N PRO A 63 21.92 9.36 7.34
CA PRO A 63 21.53 8.48 8.45
C PRO A 63 20.60 9.13 9.48
N HIS A 64 20.46 10.45 9.48
CA HIS A 64 19.48 11.14 10.32
C HIS A 64 18.07 10.62 10.06
N TYR A 65 17.75 10.20 8.83
CA TYR A 65 16.44 9.67 8.44
C TYR A 65 16.32 8.14 8.60
N ASP A 66 17.25 7.48 9.28
CA ASP A 66 17.08 6.08 9.66
C ASP A 66 16.06 5.94 10.79
N GLY A 67 15.23 4.90 10.76
CA GLY A 67 14.31 4.66 11.87
C GLY A 67 13.18 3.68 11.61
N ASP A 68 12.36 3.48 12.64
CA ASP A 68 11.02 2.91 12.47
C ASP A 68 10.02 4.00 12.12
N CYS A 69 8.78 3.61 11.83
CA CYS A 69 7.71 4.54 11.46
C CYS A 69 7.50 5.67 12.50
N PHE A 70 7.58 5.37 13.81
CA PHE A 70 7.43 6.37 14.86
C PHE A 70 8.57 7.39 14.85
N SER A 71 9.81 6.92 14.68
CA SER A 71 10.98 7.78 14.59
C SER A 71 10.91 8.74 13.41
N ILE A 72 10.28 8.33 12.30
CA ILE A 72 10.08 9.18 11.12
C ILE A 72 8.93 10.17 11.35
N VAL A 73 7.81 9.73 11.92
CA VAL A 73 6.72 10.64 12.28
C VAL A 73 7.18 11.70 13.29
N GLY A 74 7.98 11.32 14.29
CA GLY A 74 8.59 12.27 15.23
C GLY A 74 9.37 13.36 14.50
N LYS A 75 10.21 13.00 13.52
CA LYS A 75 10.95 14.00 12.71
C LYS A 75 10.02 14.91 11.93
N ILE A 76 9.03 14.34 11.23
CA ILE A 76 8.06 15.10 10.42
C ILE A 76 7.27 16.09 11.29
N LYS A 77 6.92 15.68 12.51
CA LYS A 77 6.16 16.48 13.47
C LYS A 77 7.02 17.35 14.37
N SER A 78 8.35 17.31 14.23
CA SER A 78 9.29 17.97 15.14
C SER A 78 9.09 17.60 16.62
N LEU A 79 8.84 16.31 16.89
CA LEU A 79 8.66 15.71 18.21
C LEU A 79 9.81 14.76 18.56
N ASP A 80 10.20 14.75 19.83
CA ASP A 80 11.23 13.86 20.37
C ASP A 80 10.62 12.51 20.78
N CYS A 81 11.13 11.42 20.20
CA CYS A 81 10.64 10.07 20.49
C CYS A 81 10.94 9.59 21.93
N THR A 82 11.83 10.25 22.67
CA THR A 82 12.19 9.88 24.04
C THR A 82 11.26 10.50 25.07
N THR A 83 10.77 11.71 24.82
CA THR A 83 9.93 12.49 25.76
C THR A 83 8.49 12.62 25.28
N GLU A 84 8.24 12.59 23.98
CA GLU A 84 6.94 12.90 23.34
C GLU A 84 6.35 11.70 22.57
N PHE A 85 6.80 10.48 22.87
CA PHE A 85 6.32 9.27 22.18
C PHE A 85 4.79 9.11 22.21
N THR A 86 4.16 9.43 23.35
CA THR A 86 2.70 9.36 23.47
C THR A 86 2.00 10.35 22.53
N GLU A 87 2.58 11.53 22.30
CA GLU A 87 2.04 12.51 21.36
C GLU A 87 2.18 12.03 19.92
N ILE A 88 3.31 11.41 19.57
CA ILE A 88 3.49 10.74 18.27
C ILE A 88 2.40 9.69 18.04
N LEU A 89 2.08 8.87 19.04
CA LEU A 89 1.00 7.88 18.92
C LEU A 89 -0.38 8.52 18.70
N LYS A 90 -0.67 9.65 19.37
CA LYS A 90 -1.93 10.38 19.20
C LYS A 90 -2.06 10.96 17.80
N GLN A 91 -1.02 11.63 17.30
CA GLN A 91 -0.97 12.16 15.94
C GLN A 91 -1.29 11.07 14.90
N ILE A 92 -0.64 9.90 15.03
CA ILE A 92 -0.90 8.76 14.13
C ILE A 92 -2.35 8.27 14.26
N ASN A 93 -2.86 8.14 15.48
CA ASN A 93 -4.21 7.66 15.74
C ASN A 93 -5.29 8.61 15.16
N GLU A 94 -5.07 9.92 15.27
CA GLU A 94 -5.98 10.96 14.79
C GLU A 94 -5.93 11.10 13.27
N GLU A 95 -4.74 11.25 12.69
CA GLU A 95 -4.59 11.50 11.24
C GLU A 95 -4.90 10.29 10.37
N MET A 96 -4.71 9.08 10.90
CA MET A 96 -5.07 7.84 10.22
C MET A 96 -6.42 7.27 10.66
N ASN A 97 -7.16 7.99 11.52
CA ASN A 97 -8.48 7.59 12.04
C ASN A 97 -8.49 6.13 12.58
N LEU A 98 -7.52 5.76 13.42
CA LEU A 98 -7.38 4.38 13.92
C LEU A 98 -8.35 4.04 15.06
N GLU A 99 -8.93 5.05 15.72
CA GLU A 99 -9.91 4.92 16.81
C GLU A 99 -9.44 4.09 18.03
N LEU A 100 -8.13 3.99 18.27
CA LEU A 100 -7.54 3.08 19.27
C LEU A 100 -7.65 3.55 20.73
N GLU A 101 -8.04 4.80 20.97
CA GLU A 101 -8.24 5.34 22.31
C GLU A 101 -9.54 4.86 22.96
N LYS A 102 -10.54 4.56 22.15
CA LYS A 102 -11.83 4.08 22.62
C LYS A 102 -11.69 2.58 22.83
N GLY A 103 -11.90 2.10 24.06
CA GLY A 103 -11.70 0.70 24.47
C GLY A 103 -12.59 -0.35 23.79
N TYR A 104 -13.09 -0.09 22.59
CA TYR A 104 -13.83 -1.05 21.79
C TYR A 104 -12.83 -1.89 21.01
N ALA A 105 -12.80 -3.19 21.29
CA ALA A 105 -12.13 -4.15 20.43
C ALA A 105 -12.75 -4.04 19.02
N LEU A 106 -12.08 -3.34 18.11
CA LEU A 106 -12.55 -3.25 16.74
C LEU A 106 -12.37 -4.62 16.05
N PRO A 107 -13.36 -5.06 15.26
CA PRO A 107 -13.26 -6.27 14.49
C PRO A 107 -12.14 -6.12 13.46
N GLN A 108 -11.28 -7.12 13.40
CA GLN A 108 -10.22 -7.24 12.42
C GLN A 108 -10.77 -7.01 11.01
N ASN A 109 -9.98 -6.26 10.21
CA ASN A 109 -9.99 -6.25 8.75
C ASN A 109 -11.00 -5.32 8.05
N ARG A 110 -10.57 -4.14 7.59
CA ARG A 110 -11.00 -3.52 6.30
C ARG A 110 -9.95 -2.56 5.72
N TYR A 111 -8.77 -3.04 5.34
CA TYR A 111 -8.09 -2.44 4.19
C TYR A 111 -8.53 -3.21 2.95
N SER A 112 -9.58 -2.70 2.28
CA SER A 112 -10.04 -3.23 1.01
C SER A 112 -9.05 -2.82 -0.08
N SER A 113 -8.19 -3.74 -0.50
CA SER A 113 -7.57 -3.67 -1.82
C SER A 113 -8.62 -4.03 -2.87
N LYS A 114 -9.27 -3.01 -3.43
CA LYS A 114 -10.00 -3.14 -4.71
C LYS A 114 -9.52 -2.07 -5.67
N THR A 115 -8.59 -2.44 -6.54
CA THR A 115 -8.57 -1.96 -7.92
C THR A 115 -8.89 -3.16 -8.81
N LYS A 116 -10.16 -3.26 -9.20
CA LYS A 116 -10.59 -4.09 -10.34
C LYS A 116 -11.31 -3.13 -11.27
N THR A 117 -10.59 -2.62 -12.27
CA THR A 117 -11.20 -1.86 -13.36
C THR A 117 -11.96 -2.84 -14.25
N GLU A 118 -13.23 -2.51 -14.47
CA GLU A 118 -14.27 -3.34 -15.04
C GLU A 118 -14.21 -3.37 -16.57
N SER A 119 -14.50 -4.56 -17.10
CA SER A 119 -14.91 -4.85 -18.47
C SER A 119 -16.19 -4.09 -18.82
N ARG A 120 -16.16 -3.27 -19.88
CA ARG A 120 -17.37 -2.71 -20.49
C ARG A 120 -18.07 -3.79 -21.32
N ASN A 121 -19.30 -4.13 -20.92
CA ASN A 121 -20.28 -4.82 -21.75
C ASN A 121 -21.31 -3.78 -22.22
N GLU A 122 -21.47 -3.62 -23.53
CA GLU A 122 -22.55 -2.83 -24.13
C GLU A 122 -23.63 -3.76 -24.69
N ASN A 123 -24.89 -3.38 -24.42
CA ASN A 123 -26.09 -4.15 -24.74
C ASN A 123 -26.58 -3.95 -26.18
N ALA A 124 -26.92 -5.08 -26.81
CA ALA A 124 -28.05 -5.37 -27.70
C ALA A 124 -28.66 -4.29 -28.63
N ILE A 125 -28.64 -4.58 -29.93
CA ILE A 125 -29.75 -4.26 -30.85
C ILE A 125 -30.17 -5.54 -31.58
N LYS A 126 -31.47 -5.86 -31.43
CA LYS A 126 -32.21 -6.95 -32.09
C LYS A 126 -32.34 -6.67 -33.59
N GLU A 127 -32.31 -7.70 -34.43
CA GLU A 127 -33.26 -7.87 -35.54
C GLU A 127 -33.36 -9.34 -35.98
N LYS A 128 -34.49 -9.65 -36.62
CA LYS A 128 -35.15 -10.94 -36.78
C LYS A 128 -34.71 -11.66 -38.06
N SER A 129 -34.76 -13.00 -38.05
CA SER A 129 -35.41 -13.87 -39.07
C SER A 129 -34.76 -15.26 -39.19
N SER A 130 -35.61 -16.21 -39.60
CA SER A 130 -35.62 -17.67 -39.39
C SER A 130 -34.53 -18.52 -40.07
N PRO A 131 -34.40 -19.82 -39.71
CA PRO A 131 -33.23 -20.66 -39.99
C PRO A 131 -33.43 -21.58 -41.20
N ILE A 132 -32.39 -21.81 -42.03
CA ILE A 132 -32.43 -22.83 -43.08
C ILE A 132 -31.06 -23.56 -43.22
N THR A 133 -31.15 -24.88 -42.94
CA THR A 133 -30.36 -26.04 -43.40
C THR A 133 -28.88 -26.27 -43.04
N LEU A 134 -28.73 -27.27 -42.17
CA LEU A 134 -27.83 -28.42 -42.23
C LEU A 134 -27.33 -28.77 -43.66
N ASN A 135 -26.01 -28.89 -43.85
CA ASN A 135 -25.40 -29.83 -44.81
C ASN A 135 -23.90 -30.07 -44.53
N ARG A 136 -23.62 -31.26 -43.97
CA ARG A 136 -22.62 -32.28 -44.34
C ARG A 136 -21.23 -31.84 -44.87
N ILE A 137 -20.19 -32.26 -44.13
CA ILE A 137 -18.78 -32.43 -44.56
C ILE A 137 -18.67 -33.39 -45.77
N PRO A 138 -17.65 -33.32 -46.66
CA PRO A 138 -16.34 -33.91 -46.34
C PRO A 138 -15.10 -33.20 -46.91
N PHE A 139 -13.96 -33.49 -46.30
CA PHE A 139 -12.60 -33.37 -46.83
C PHE A 139 -12.45 -34.02 -48.23
N LEU A 140 -11.70 -33.38 -49.15
CA LEU A 140 -10.70 -34.07 -49.97
C LEU A 140 -9.72 -33.09 -50.68
N ASN A 141 -8.47 -33.54 -50.78
CA ASN A 141 -7.30 -32.98 -51.47
C ASN A 141 -7.42 -32.98 -53.00
N ALA A 142 -6.74 -32.03 -53.67
CA ALA A 142 -6.02 -32.16 -54.97
C ALA A 142 -5.36 -30.79 -55.27
N ALA A 143 -4.03 -30.63 -55.24
CA ALA A 143 -3.05 -30.94 -56.29
C ALA A 143 -3.06 -30.00 -57.53
N LEU A 144 -1.99 -29.16 -57.61
CA LEU A 144 -1.23 -28.70 -58.80
C LEU A 144 -1.87 -27.65 -59.75
N PRO A 145 -1.09 -26.91 -60.57
CA PRO A 145 0.25 -27.20 -61.14
C PRO A 145 1.45 -26.51 -60.50
#